data_AF-A0A2K6GXU0-F1
#
_entry.id   AF-A0A2K6GXU0-F1
#
_cell.length_a   1.000
_cell.length_b   1.000
_cell.length_c   1.000
_cell.angle_alpha   90.00
_cell.angle_beta   90.00
_cell.angle_gamma   90.00
#
_symmetry.space_group_name_H-M   'P 1'
#
loop_
_entity.id
_entity.type
_entity.pdbx_description
1 polymer ?
#
loop_
_entity_poly.entity_id
_entity_poly.type
_entity_poly.pdbx_seq_one_letter_code
_entity_poly.pdbx_strand_id
1 'polypeptide(L)'
;MASPELVLLLLLTALPPLWPSSLPRLDTAEGKATIAGLILSALERATFFLEERLPEINLDGVVGFRVLEGQLRSVQAQWAQDPLLQPLSLRVGTLAAKLESLLQRSIFYLKLSDPEYLRDASLVYPTFEPEDSFSEDSSDSCLVELLGTRYDSGQPCGLSDSCRALMTRPGCSAYCLSHQLLFFLWAQMKGCTEGLFHRSQHYIDLFCANMMDLNRRAEAIGYAYPTRDIFMENIMFCGMGGFLDFYKLRWLEAILSWQKAQEGCFGKPDVKDEELSKAIQYQQHFLRRVKRREKQFTDGCSTHNTATAVAALGGFLYVLAEYPPANAAPQPSTLSPPSSH
;
A
#
# COMPACT_ATOMS: atom_id res chain seq x y z
N MET A 1 22.48 9.17 50.83
CA MET A 1 21.19 8.45 50.68
C MET A 1 20.47 9.12 49.52
N ALA A 2 20.38 8.44 48.37
CA ALA A 2 19.69 8.99 47.21
C ALA A 2 18.18 9.00 47.50
N SER A 3 17.49 10.08 47.14
CA SER A 3 16.06 10.23 47.38
C SER A 3 15.26 9.19 46.58
N PRO A 4 14.20 8.60 47.16
CA PRO A 4 13.38 7.59 46.48
C PRO A 4 12.72 8.10 45.19
N GLU A 5 12.55 9.41 45.04
CA GLU A 5 12.04 10.02 43.81
C GLU A 5 13.03 9.95 42.63
N LEU A 6 14.34 9.96 42.89
CA LEU A 6 15.36 9.85 41.84
C LEU A 6 15.45 8.44 41.28
N VAL A 7 15.16 7.43 42.10
CA VAL A 7 15.11 6.02 41.68
C VAL A 7 13.88 5.74 40.81
N LEU A 8 12.75 6.38 41.11
CA LEU A 8 11.53 6.26 40.30
C LEU A 8 11.67 6.93 38.92
N LEU A 9 12.40 8.06 38.84
CA LEU A 9 12.71 8.74 37.58
C LEU A 9 13.68 7.93 36.69
N LEU A 10 14.63 7.22 37.31
CA LEU A 10 15.57 6.35 36.61
C LEU A 10 14.92 5.04 36.10
N LEU A 11 13.85 4.57 36.75
CA LEU A 11 13.09 3.39 36.30
C LEU A 11 12.14 3.71 35.14
N LEU A 12 11.64 4.96 35.03
CA LEU A 12 10.78 5.40 33.93
C LEU A 12 11.55 5.71 32.63
N THR A 13 12.88 5.84 32.70
CA THR A 13 13.76 6.03 31.52
C THR A 13 14.33 4.72 30.98
N ALA A 14 14.04 3.58 31.65
CA ALA A 14 14.47 2.25 31.26
C ALA A 14 13.42 1.47 30.45
N LEU A 15 12.42 2.15 29.88
CA LEU A 15 11.59 1.54 28.83
C LEU A 15 12.46 1.45 27.56
N PRO A 16 12.80 0.25 27.08
CA PRO A 16 13.49 0.14 25.80
C PRO A 16 12.61 0.77 24.72
N PRO A 17 13.19 1.43 23.71
CA PRO A 17 12.41 1.86 22.56
C PRO A 17 11.65 0.64 22.02
N LEU A 18 10.35 0.79 21.78
CA LEU A 18 9.47 -0.25 21.23
C LEU A 18 9.86 -0.69 19.81
N TRP A 19 10.96 -0.17 19.25
CA TRP A 19 11.50 -0.52 17.96
C TRP A 19 13.00 -0.79 18.02
N PRO A 20 13.48 -1.94 17.52
CA PRO A 20 14.90 -2.14 17.24
C PRO A 20 15.36 -1.12 16.19
N SER A 21 16.58 -0.60 16.34
CA SER A 21 17.21 0.41 15.47
C SER A 21 17.56 -0.05 14.05
N SER A 22 17.24 -1.31 13.73
CA SER A 22 17.41 -1.93 12.42
C SER A 22 16.63 -3.24 12.38
N LEU A 23 15.92 -3.51 11.28
CA LEU A 23 15.25 -4.80 11.09
C LEU A 23 16.26 -5.95 10.97
N PRO A 24 15.95 -7.16 11.49
CA PRO A 24 16.83 -8.32 11.41
C PRO A 24 17.02 -8.79 9.95
N ARG A 25 18.09 -9.55 9.71
CA ARG A 25 18.43 -10.08 8.38
C ARG A 25 17.40 -11.12 7.93
N LEU A 26 16.92 -11.04 6.68
CA LEU A 26 15.88 -11.93 6.12
C LEU A 26 16.33 -13.40 5.95
N ASP A 27 17.63 -13.67 6.09
CA ASP A 27 18.25 -14.95 5.72
C ASP A 27 17.90 -16.09 6.70
N THR A 28 17.29 -15.78 7.85
CA THR A 28 16.86 -16.78 8.85
C THR A 28 15.34 -16.84 9.00
N ALA A 29 14.80 -18.02 9.31
CA ALA A 29 13.37 -18.20 9.58
C ALA A 29 12.89 -17.36 10.77
N GLU A 30 13.72 -17.23 11.81
CA GLU A 30 13.46 -16.37 12.98
C GLU A 30 13.42 -14.87 12.60
N GLY A 31 14.31 -14.43 11.70
CA GLY A 31 14.31 -13.06 11.18
C GLY A 31 13.02 -12.76 10.42
N LYS A 32 12.58 -13.67 9.54
CA LYS A 32 11.30 -13.56 8.82
C LYS A 32 10.11 -13.52 9.77
N ALA A 33 10.07 -14.41 10.77
CA ALA A 33 9.00 -14.44 11.77
C ALA A 33 8.95 -13.14 12.60
N THR A 34 10.11 -12.58 12.93
CA THR A 34 10.21 -11.29 13.64
C THR A 34 9.66 -10.15 12.79
N ILE A 35 10.08 -10.05 11.53
CA ILE A 35 9.60 -9.00 10.60
C ILE A 35 8.09 -9.15 10.37
N ALA A 36 7.61 -10.37 10.13
CA ALA A 36 6.20 -10.66 10.00
C ALA A 36 5.41 -10.23 11.25
N GLY A 37 5.94 -10.51 12.44
CA GLY A 37 5.35 -10.07 13.70
C GLY A 37 5.23 -8.54 13.81
N LEU A 38 6.27 -7.80 13.40
CA LEU A 38 6.27 -6.33 13.39
C LEU A 38 5.23 -5.78 12.41
N ILE A 39 5.15 -6.33 11.20
CA ILE A 39 4.16 -5.93 10.21
C ILE A 39 2.75 -6.22 10.73
N LEU A 40 2.48 -7.42 11.24
CA LEU A 40 1.18 -7.80 11.77
C LEU A 40 0.73 -6.87 12.90
N SER A 41 1.62 -6.50 13.82
CA SER A 41 1.29 -5.55 14.88
C SER A 41 0.98 -4.14 14.35
N ALA A 42 1.65 -3.70 13.28
CA ALA A 42 1.28 -2.45 12.62
C ALA A 42 -0.10 -2.54 11.96
N LEU A 43 -0.39 -3.64 11.26
CA LEU A 43 -1.68 -3.87 10.61
C LEU A 43 -2.84 -4.01 11.60
N GLU A 44 -2.61 -4.65 12.76
CA GLU A 44 -3.57 -4.76 13.86
C GLU A 44 -3.96 -3.37 14.39
N ARG A 45 -2.98 -2.48 14.61
CA ARG A 45 -3.23 -1.08 15.01
C ARG A 45 -3.97 -0.28 13.93
N ALA A 46 -3.61 -0.44 12.66
CA ALA A 46 -4.30 0.24 11.56
C ALA A 46 -5.73 -0.29 11.37
N THR A 47 -5.97 -1.56 11.66
CA THR A 47 -7.31 -2.17 11.64
C THR A 47 -8.17 -1.67 12.79
N PHE A 48 -7.57 -1.41 13.96
CA PHE A 48 -8.25 -0.72 15.05
C PHE A 48 -8.66 0.71 14.65
N PHE A 49 -7.76 1.46 14.01
CA PHE A 49 -8.10 2.77 13.45
C PHE A 49 -9.29 2.71 12.47
N LEU A 50 -9.28 1.73 11.54
CA LEU A 50 -10.40 1.50 10.62
C LEU A 50 -11.72 1.27 11.37
N GLU A 51 -11.70 0.47 12.43
CA GLU A 51 -12.89 0.18 13.23
C GLU A 51 -13.44 1.44 13.93
N GLU A 52 -12.57 2.25 14.53
CA GLU A 52 -12.95 3.49 15.21
C GLU A 52 -13.47 4.55 14.22
N ARG A 53 -12.84 4.67 13.04
CA ARG A 53 -13.19 5.66 12.01
C ARG A 53 -14.19 5.15 10.97
N LEU A 54 -14.77 3.96 11.18
CA LEU A 54 -15.65 3.32 10.20
C LEU A 54 -16.85 4.19 9.77
N PRO A 55 -17.51 4.95 10.67
CA PRO A 55 -18.61 5.84 10.27
C PRO A 55 -18.16 7.04 9.42
N GLU A 56 -16.88 7.36 9.49
CA GLU A 56 -16.27 8.51 8.87
C GLU A 56 -15.50 8.14 7.60
N ILE A 57 -15.38 6.86 7.26
CA ILE A 57 -14.51 6.42 6.18
C ILE A 57 -15.08 6.74 4.80
N ASN A 58 -14.19 7.07 3.87
CA ASN A 58 -14.50 7.21 2.44
C ASN A 58 -13.97 6.00 1.66
N LEU A 59 -14.29 5.93 0.37
CA LEU A 59 -13.85 4.82 -0.48
C LEU A 59 -12.32 4.65 -0.49
N ASP A 60 -11.58 5.75 -0.62
CA ASP A 60 -10.11 5.75 -0.60
C ASP A 60 -9.53 5.13 0.66
N GLY A 61 -10.25 5.28 1.78
CA GLY A 61 -9.92 4.66 3.05
C GLY A 61 -10.24 3.18 3.13
N VAL A 62 -11.09 2.64 2.26
CA VAL A 62 -11.55 1.23 2.30
C VAL A 62 -10.81 0.34 1.31
N VAL A 63 -10.48 0.85 0.12
CA VAL A 63 -9.90 0.06 -0.98
C VAL A 63 -8.57 -0.60 -0.55
N GLY A 64 -7.68 0.14 0.11
CA GLY A 64 -6.41 -0.43 0.59
C GLY A 64 -6.58 -1.55 1.63
N PHE A 65 -7.59 -1.45 2.50
CA PHE A 65 -7.91 -2.54 3.43
C PHE A 65 -8.54 -3.75 2.73
N ARG A 66 -9.25 -3.56 1.62
CA ARG A 66 -9.73 -4.67 0.78
C ARG A 66 -8.57 -5.39 0.09
N VAL A 67 -7.56 -4.65 -0.37
CA VAL A 67 -6.31 -5.23 -0.90
C VAL A 67 -5.60 -6.03 0.20
N LEU A 68 -5.45 -5.45 1.39
CA LEU A 68 -4.85 -6.12 2.54
C LEU A 68 -5.59 -7.43 2.88
N GLU A 69 -6.92 -7.42 2.93
CA GLU A 69 -7.71 -8.61 3.27
C GLU A 69 -7.44 -9.76 2.28
N GLY A 70 -7.33 -9.47 0.98
CA GLY A 70 -6.91 -10.45 -0.03
C GLY A 70 -5.48 -10.97 0.20
N GLN A 71 -4.53 -10.08 0.48
CA GLN A 71 -3.14 -10.45 0.76
C GLN A 71 -3.03 -11.35 2.01
N LEU A 72 -3.72 -11.01 3.10
CA LEU A 72 -3.72 -11.79 4.33
C LEU A 72 -4.28 -13.19 4.12
N ARG A 73 -5.35 -13.35 3.33
CA ARG A 73 -5.87 -14.70 3.00
C ARG A 73 -4.85 -15.54 2.25
N SER A 74 -4.14 -14.94 1.30
CA SER A 74 -3.08 -15.65 0.58
C SER A 74 -1.94 -16.06 1.52
N VAL A 75 -1.47 -15.13 2.36
CA VAL A 75 -0.43 -15.39 3.37
C VAL A 75 -0.85 -16.49 4.34
N GLN A 76 -2.10 -16.44 4.84
CA GLN A 76 -2.63 -17.45 5.75
C GLN A 76 -2.59 -18.84 5.13
N ALA A 77 -3.03 -18.97 3.87
CA ALA A 77 -3.04 -20.23 3.15
C ALA A 77 -1.64 -20.82 2.95
N GLN A 78 -0.65 -19.96 2.66
CA GLN A 78 0.74 -20.38 2.52
C GLN A 78 1.37 -20.79 3.86
N TRP A 79 1.17 -20.00 4.92
CA TRP A 79 1.79 -20.25 6.23
C TRP A 79 1.11 -21.36 7.04
N ALA A 80 -0.13 -21.74 6.71
CA ALA A 80 -0.84 -22.82 7.41
C ALA A 80 -0.10 -24.17 7.35
N GLN A 81 0.80 -24.34 6.37
CA GLN A 81 1.57 -25.57 6.17
C GLN A 81 2.93 -25.57 6.88
N ASP A 82 3.38 -24.43 7.41
CA ASP A 82 4.67 -24.29 8.10
C ASP A 82 4.47 -24.26 9.63
N PRO A 83 4.93 -25.29 10.37
CA PRO A 83 4.79 -25.34 11.83
C PRO A 83 5.42 -24.15 12.58
N LEU A 84 6.50 -23.57 12.05
CA LEU A 84 7.18 -22.42 12.67
C LEU A 84 6.36 -21.14 12.51
N LEU A 85 5.60 -21.03 11.42
CA LEU A 85 4.77 -19.86 11.11
C LEU A 85 3.32 -20.04 11.56
N GLN A 86 2.93 -21.21 12.07
CA GLN A 86 1.57 -21.50 12.50
C GLN A 86 0.99 -20.46 13.48
N PRO A 87 1.73 -19.96 14.52
CA PRO A 87 1.21 -18.90 15.38
C PRO A 87 0.93 -17.59 14.62
N LEU A 88 1.77 -17.25 13.65
CA LEU A 88 1.60 -16.07 12.81
C LEU A 88 0.45 -16.27 11.81
N SER A 89 0.28 -17.47 11.24
CA SER A 89 -0.84 -17.83 10.37
C SER A 89 -2.18 -17.66 11.09
N LEU A 90 -2.27 -18.07 12.35
CA LEU A 90 -3.47 -17.85 13.17
C LEU A 90 -3.76 -16.36 13.36
N ARG A 91 -2.74 -15.55 13.67
CA ARG A 91 -2.87 -14.08 13.77
C ARG A 91 -3.35 -13.46 12.46
N VAL A 92 -2.76 -13.85 11.33
CA VAL A 92 -3.17 -13.43 9.98
C VAL A 92 -4.65 -13.76 9.75
N GLY A 93 -5.07 -14.97 10.08
CA GLY A 93 -6.47 -15.42 9.93
C GLY A 93 -7.45 -14.62 10.78
N THR A 94 -7.11 -14.36 12.05
CA THR A 94 -7.92 -13.51 12.92
C THR A 94 -8.06 -12.10 12.37
N LEU A 95 -6.96 -11.52 11.88
CA LEU A 95 -6.96 -10.18 11.30
C LEU A 95 -7.79 -10.12 10.01
N ALA A 96 -7.65 -11.11 9.12
CA ALA A 96 -8.41 -11.20 7.89
C ALA A 96 -9.93 -11.32 8.15
N ALA A 97 -10.35 -12.14 9.12
CA ALA A 97 -11.74 -12.28 9.51
C ALA A 97 -12.31 -10.97 10.10
N LYS A 98 -11.53 -10.25 10.92
CA LYS A 98 -11.92 -8.94 11.44
C LYS A 98 -12.11 -7.93 10.31
N LEU A 99 -11.17 -7.88 9.37
CA LEU A 99 -11.25 -6.99 8.21
C LEU A 99 -12.46 -7.29 7.33
N GLU A 100 -12.75 -8.56 7.05
CA GLU A 100 -13.95 -8.95 6.29
C GLU A 100 -15.23 -8.38 6.93
N SER A 101 -15.37 -8.50 8.26
CA SER A 101 -16.51 -7.94 8.99
C SER A 101 -16.57 -6.40 8.90
N LEU A 102 -15.44 -5.72 9.07
CA LEU A 102 -15.36 -4.26 8.98
C LEU A 102 -15.65 -3.75 7.57
N LEU A 103 -15.11 -4.40 6.54
CA LEU A 103 -15.34 -4.07 5.14
C LEU A 103 -16.79 -4.30 4.74
N GLN A 104 -17.44 -5.36 5.25
CA GLN A 104 -18.86 -5.56 5.02
C GLN A 104 -19.71 -4.45 5.67
N ARG A 105 -19.34 -4.00 6.87
CA ARG A 105 -19.98 -2.87 7.56
C ARG A 105 -19.70 -1.54 6.88
N SER A 106 -18.51 -1.34 6.29
CA SER A 106 -18.15 -0.08 5.62
C SER A 106 -19.08 0.21 4.43
N ILE A 107 -19.58 -0.82 3.74
CA ILE A 107 -20.58 -0.67 2.66
C ILE A 107 -21.79 0.16 3.11
N PHE A 108 -22.26 -0.03 4.35
CA PHE A 108 -23.37 0.75 4.89
C PHE A 108 -23.00 2.25 5.01
N TYR A 109 -21.83 2.54 5.55
CA TYR A 109 -21.37 3.93 5.74
C TYR A 109 -21.04 4.61 4.41
N LEU A 110 -20.40 3.90 3.47
CA LEU A 110 -20.14 4.40 2.12
C LEU A 110 -21.44 4.80 1.40
N LYS A 111 -22.54 4.04 1.58
CA LYS A 111 -23.87 4.42 1.04
C LYS A 111 -24.41 5.72 1.61
N LEU A 112 -24.04 6.07 2.84
CA LEU A 112 -24.52 7.28 3.51
C LEU A 112 -23.64 8.49 3.22
N SER A 113 -22.32 8.29 3.24
CA SER A 113 -21.34 9.37 3.07
C SER A 113 -21.07 9.73 1.61
N ASP A 114 -21.24 8.77 0.70
CA ASP A 114 -20.97 8.92 -0.73
C ASP A 114 -22.09 8.25 -1.56
N PRO A 115 -23.34 8.76 -1.47
CA PRO A 115 -24.49 8.14 -2.14
C PRO A 115 -24.35 8.13 -3.68
N GLU A 116 -23.59 9.07 -4.25
CA GLU A 116 -23.24 9.12 -5.68
C GLU A 116 -22.30 7.98 -6.10
N TYR A 117 -21.41 7.50 -5.23
CA TYR A 117 -20.49 6.41 -5.60
C TYR A 117 -21.19 5.04 -5.73
N LEU A 118 -22.32 4.85 -5.06
CA LEU A 118 -23.09 3.59 -5.11
C LEU A 118 -24.35 3.66 -5.97
N ARG A 119 -24.69 4.85 -6.45
CA ARG A 119 -25.60 5.08 -7.58
C ARG A 119 -25.11 6.29 -8.36
N ASP A 120 -24.82 6.04 -9.63
CA ASP A 120 -24.74 7.02 -10.72
C ASP A 120 -23.32 7.45 -11.16
N ALA A 121 -22.93 6.98 -12.35
CA ALA A 121 -21.69 7.33 -13.03
C ALA A 121 -21.86 8.49 -14.04
N SER A 122 -22.94 9.28 -13.95
CA SER A 122 -23.33 10.25 -14.99
C SER A 122 -23.15 11.73 -14.65
N LEU A 123 -22.55 12.10 -13.51
CA LEU A 123 -22.40 13.52 -13.16
C LEU A 123 -21.09 14.12 -13.68
N VAL A 124 -21.11 14.47 -14.97
CA VAL A 124 -20.10 15.31 -15.64
C VAL A 124 -20.40 16.78 -15.38
N TYR A 125 -19.44 17.56 -14.86
CA TYR A 125 -19.58 19.01 -14.70
C TYR A 125 -19.64 19.74 -16.06
N PRO A 126 -20.45 20.81 -16.19
CA PRO A 126 -20.61 21.53 -17.46
C PRO A 126 -19.46 22.51 -17.80
N THR A 127 -18.54 22.81 -16.88
CA THR A 127 -17.45 23.77 -17.11
C THR A 127 -16.17 23.37 -16.39
N PHE A 128 -15.05 23.39 -17.14
CA PHE A 128 -13.72 23.00 -16.71
C PHE A 128 -12.87 24.24 -16.38
N GLU A 129 -12.24 24.25 -15.20
CA GLU A 129 -11.11 25.14 -14.92
C GLU A 129 -9.87 24.65 -15.70
N PRO A 130 -9.09 25.51 -16.35
CA PRO A 130 -7.90 25.10 -17.08
C PRO A 130 -6.70 24.98 -16.14
N GLU A 131 -6.20 23.75 -15.94
CA GLU A 131 -4.76 23.35 -15.94
C GLU A 131 -4.54 22.01 -15.22
N ASP A 132 -4.67 20.94 -16.00
CA ASP A 132 -3.76 19.78 -16.13
C ASP A 132 -4.57 18.73 -16.89
N SER A 133 -4.15 18.40 -18.10
CA SER A 133 -4.86 17.47 -19.00
C SER A 133 -5.06 16.02 -18.50
N PHE A 134 -4.66 15.72 -17.26
CA PHE A 134 -4.98 14.49 -16.55
C PHE A 134 -5.65 14.82 -15.21
N SER A 135 -6.98 14.70 -15.16
CA SER A 135 -7.78 14.81 -13.94
C SER A 135 -8.18 13.44 -13.40
N GLU A 136 -8.33 13.35 -12.08
CA GLU A 136 -8.88 12.18 -11.38
C GLU A 136 -10.23 11.77 -11.99
N ASP A 137 -11.13 12.74 -12.23
CA ASP A 137 -12.44 12.53 -12.86
C ASP A 137 -12.35 11.89 -14.26
N SER A 138 -11.36 12.31 -15.07
CA SER A 138 -11.16 11.75 -16.40
C SER A 138 -10.63 10.32 -16.33
N SER A 139 -9.75 10.04 -15.37
CA SER A 139 -9.27 8.69 -15.10
C SER A 139 -10.40 7.76 -14.64
N ASP A 140 -11.23 8.23 -13.72
CA ASP A 140 -12.34 7.46 -13.15
C ASP A 140 -13.39 7.15 -14.23
N SER A 141 -13.66 8.11 -15.11
CA SER A 141 -14.51 7.90 -16.29
C SER A 141 -13.99 6.77 -17.18
N CYS A 142 -12.66 6.70 -17.37
CA CYS A 142 -12.03 5.62 -18.14
C CYS A 142 -12.07 4.26 -17.41
N LEU A 143 -11.98 4.25 -16.08
CA LEU A 143 -12.21 3.02 -15.30
C LEU A 143 -13.66 2.54 -15.46
N VAL A 144 -14.66 3.43 -15.44
CA VAL A 144 -16.06 3.08 -15.68
C VAL A 144 -16.26 2.47 -17.08
N GLU A 145 -15.62 3.03 -18.11
CA GLU A 145 -15.62 2.45 -19.47
C GLU A 145 -14.99 1.05 -19.48
N LEU A 146 -13.78 0.91 -18.92
CA LEU A 146 -13.08 -0.36 -18.82
C LEU A 146 -13.92 -1.45 -18.14
N LEU A 147 -14.59 -1.11 -17.04
CA LEU A 147 -15.36 -2.05 -16.24
C LEU A 147 -16.73 -2.40 -16.86
N GLY A 148 -17.18 -1.63 -17.86
CA GLY A 148 -18.49 -1.81 -18.49
C GLY A 148 -19.66 -1.45 -17.56
N THR A 149 -19.43 -0.60 -16.55
CA THR A 149 -20.44 -0.27 -15.52
C THR A 149 -21.32 0.92 -15.87
N ARG A 150 -21.25 1.41 -17.13
CA ARG A 150 -22.15 2.45 -17.63
C ARG A 150 -23.58 1.91 -17.76
N TYR A 151 -24.58 2.75 -17.47
CA TYR A 151 -26.02 2.42 -17.49
C TYR A 151 -26.47 1.73 -18.79
N ASP A 152 -25.87 2.10 -19.93
CA ASP A 152 -26.25 1.64 -21.27
C ASP A 152 -25.50 0.37 -21.70
N SER A 153 -25.60 -0.72 -20.94
CA SER A 153 -25.11 -2.06 -21.35
C SER A 153 -23.65 -2.09 -21.87
N GLY A 154 -22.76 -1.31 -21.24
CA GLY A 154 -21.36 -1.24 -21.65
C GLY A 154 -20.68 -2.61 -21.58
N GLN A 155 -20.14 -3.10 -22.69
CA GLN A 155 -19.31 -4.29 -22.67
C GLN A 155 -17.98 -3.97 -21.96
N PRO A 156 -17.56 -4.76 -20.96
CA PRO A 156 -16.24 -4.60 -20.34
C PRO A 156 -15.13 -4.62 -21.40
N CYS A 157 -13.99 -4.00 -21.09
CA CYS A 157 -12.85 -3.86 -21.99
C CYS A 157 -13.11 -2.98 -23.24
N GLY A 158 -14.28 -2.33 -23.34
CA GLY A 158 -14.54 -1.30 -24.34
C GLY A 158 -13.98 0.05 -23.91
N LEU A 159 -13.21 0.73 -24.79
CA LEU A 159 -12.63 2.05 -24.50
C LEU A 159 -12.84 3.01 -25.66
N SER A 160 -13.19 4.25 -25.33
CA SER A 160 -13.07 5.42 -26.21
C SER A 160 -11.62 5.73 -26.57
N ASP A 161 -11.40 6.39 -27.72
CA ASP A 161 -10.07 6.83 -28.14
C ASP A 161 -9.46 7.84 -27.16
N SER A 162 -10.30 8.68 -26.55
CA SER A 162 -9.90 9.58 -25.46
C SER A 162 -9.30 8.83 -24.28
N CYS A 163 -9.93 7.74 -23.82
CA CYS A 163 -9.41 6.95 -22.71
C CYS A 163 -8.12 6.21 -23.06
N ARG A 164 -8.01 5.70 -24.30
CA ARG A 164 -6.76 5.10 -24.78
C ARG A 164 -5.63 6.12 -24.76
N ALA A 165 -5.86 7.33 -25.27
CA ALA A 165 -4.86 8.40 -25.29
C ALA A 165 -4.48 8.87 -23.89
N LEU A 166 -5.46 9.03 -22.99
CA LEU A 166 -5.25 9.47 -21.62
C LEU A 166 -4.42 8.46 -20.81
N MET A 167 -4.83 7.18 -20.84
CA MET A 167 -4.21 6.13 -20.02
C MET A 167 -2.85 5.66 -20.53
N THR A 168 -2.48 6.01 -21.76
CA THR A 168 -1.17 5.69 -22.34
C THR A 168 -0.27 6.90 -22.53
N ARG A 169 -0.70 8.07 -22.07
CA ARG A 169 0.02 9.32 -22.24
C ARG A 169 1.40 9.25 -21.58
N PRO A 170 2.49 9.54 -22.32
CA PRO A 170 3.83 9.59 -21.74
C PRO A 170 4.03 10.83 -20.87
N GLY A 171 5.02 10.77 -19.98
CA GLY A 171 5.43 11.90 -19.14
C GLY A 171 4.56 12.14 -17.90
N CYS A 172 3.69 11.20 -17.55
CA CYS A 172 2.96 11.25 -16.29
C CYS A 172 3.86 10.93 -15.09
N SER A 173 3.56 11.57 -13.96
CA SER A 173 4.25 11.41 -12.68
C SER A 173 3.26 11.41 -11.51
N ALA A 174 3.70 10.92 -10.35
CA ALA A 174 2.90 10.87 -9.12
C ALA A 174 1.51 10.28 -9.38
N TYR A 175 0.43 10.91 -8.88
CA TYR A 175 -0.92 10.38 -9.00
C TYR A 175 -1.37 10.11 -10.45
N CYS A 176 -0.92 10.86 -11.46
CA CYS A 176 -1.26 10.49 -12.85
C CYS A 176 -0.76 9.07 -13.17
N LEU A 177 0.48 8.79 -12.78
CA LEU A 177 1.13 7.52 -13.02
C LEU A 177 0.46 6.39 -12.23
N SER A 178 0.06 6.65 -10.98
CA SER A 178 -0.73 5.73 -10.16
C SER A 178 -2.04 5.33 -10.83
N HIS A 179 -2.77 6.29 -11.37
CA HIS A 179 -4.03 6.05 -12.05
C HIS A 179 -3.84 5.28 -13.37
N GLN A 180 -2.80 5.59 -14.14
CA GLN A 180 -2.44 4.82 -15.33
C GLN A 180 -2.14 3.35 -14.98
N LEU A 181 -1.35 3.10 -13.93
CA LEU A 181 -1.06 1.75 -13.49
C LEU A 181 -2.33 1.03 -12.98
N LEU A 182 -3.11 1.68 -12.14
CA LEU A 182 -4.38 1.16 -11.63
C LEU A 182 -5.29 0.69 -12.77
N PHE A 183 -5.43 1.50 -13.82
CA PHE A 183 -6.21 1.15 -15.00
C PHE A 183 -5.78 -0.17 -15.65
N PHE A 184 -4.48 -0.38 -15.88
CA PHE A 184 -3.99 -1.62 -16.48
C PHE A 184 -4.06 -2.82 -15.53
N LEU A 185 -3.90 -2.61 -14.22
CA LEU A 185 -4.15 -3.66 -13.22
C LEU A 185 -5.61 -4.12 -13.25
N TRP A 186 -6.57 -3.19 -13.31
CA TRP A 186 -7.99 -3.52 -13.48
C TRP A 186 -8.28 -4.23 -14.80
N ALA A 187 -7.61 -3.82 -15.88
CA ALA A 187 -7.77 -4.47 -17.17
C ALA A 187 -7.32 -5.94 -17.13
N GLN A 188 -6.18 -6.22 -16.50
CA GLN A 188 -5.70 -7.59 -16.26
C GLN A 188 -6.67 -8.38 -15.38
N MET A 189 -7.14 -7.80 -14.26
CA MET A 189 -8.12 -8.45 -13.38
C MET A 189 -9.45 -8.75 -14.09
N LYS A 190 -9.87 -7.93 -15.05
CA LYS A 190 -11.05 -8.16 -15.88
C LYS A 190 -10.81 -9.12 -17.05
N GLY A 191 -9.58 -9.57 -17.28
CA GLY A 191 -9.24 -10.46 -18.39
C GLY A 191 -9.27 -9.77 -19.74
N CYS A 192 -9.05 -8.45 -19.80
CA CYS A 192 -8.99 -7.72 -21.05
C CYS A 192 -7.68 -8.05 -21.80
N THR A 193 -7.77 -8.62 -23.00
CA THR A 193 -6.61 -9.05 -23.81
C THR A 193 -6.52 -8.38 -25.18
N GLU A 194 -7.62 -7.83 -25.67
CA GLU A 194 -7.72 -7.30 -27.04
C GLU A 194 -7.27 -5.85 -27.16
N GLY A 195 -6.96 -5.40 -28.38
CA GLY A 195 -6.80 -3.99 -28.69
C GLY A 195 -5.62 -3.34 -27.98
N LEU A 196 -5.85 -2.43 -27.02
CA LEU A 196 -4.77 -1.81 -26.24
C LEU A 196 -4.15 -2.81 -25.23
N PHE A 197 -4.95 -3.75 -24.74
CA PHE A 197 -4.62 -4.56 -23.56
C PHE A 197 -3.67 -5.73 -23.84
N HIS A 198 -3.42 -6.07 -25.11
CA HIS A 198 -2.35 -7.02 -25.46
C HIS A 198 -0.97 -6.55 -24.99
N ARG A 199 -0.79 -5.24 -24.76
CA ARG A 199 0.44 -4.63 -24.23
C ARG A 199 0.32 -4.22 -22.77
N SER A 200 -0.66 -4.73 -22.03
CA SER A 200 -0.86 -4.33 -20.62
C SER A 200 0.41 -4.49 -19.80
N GLN A 201 1.12 -5.61 -19.95
CA GLN A 201 2.37 -5.83 -19.24
C GLN A 201 3.44 -4.79 -19.60
N HIS A 202 3.58 -4.44 -20.89
CA HIS A 202 4.53 -3.41 -21.32
C HIS A 202 4.26 -2.05 -20.66
N TYR A 203 2.99 -1.65 -20.55
CA TYR A 203 2.61 -0.42 -19.86
C TYR A 203 2.88 -0.50 -18.35
N ILE A 204 2.54 -1.63 -17.72
CA ILE A 204 2.83 -1.88 -16.30
C ILE A 204 4.35 -1.79 -16.03
N ASP A 205 5.18 -2.43 -16.86
CA ASP A 205 6.65 -2.39 -16.77
C ASP A 205 7.16 -0.94 -16.86
N LEU A 206 6.66 -0.19 -17.85
CA LEU A 206 7.03 1.21 -18.05
C LEU A 206 6.63 2.07 -16.85
N PHE A 207 5.41 1.94 -16.35
CA PHE A 207 4.93 2.74 -15.23
C PHE A 207 5.66 2.40 -13.93
N CYS A 208 5.90 1.11 -13.66
CA CYS A 208 6.63 0.69 -12.47
C CYS A 208 8.10 1.08 -12.50
N ALA A 209 8.74 1.14 -13.68
CA ALA A 209 10.08 1.70 -13.80
C ALA A 209 10.12 3.18 -13.40
N ASN A 210 9.12 3.97 -13.82
CA ASN A 210 9.01 5.39 -13.45
C ASN A 210 8.66 5.57 -11.96
N MET A 211 7.76 4.74 -11.41
CA MET A 211 7.44 4.76 -9.97
C MET A 211 8.63 4.37 -9.10
N MET A 212 9.47 3.42 -9.54
CA MET A 212 10.71 3.06 -8.85
C MET A 212 11.69 4.25 -8.82
N ASP A 213 11.82 5.00 -9.92
CA ASP A 213 12.62 6.24 -9.94
C ASP A 213 12.08 7.28 -8.96
N LEU A 214 10.76 7.49 -8.92
CA LEU A 214 10.11 8.38 -7.94
C LEU A 214 10.39 7.95 -6.50
N ASN A 215 10.29 6.66 -6.19
CA ASN A 215 10.57 6.16 -4.83
C ASN A 215 12.04 6.31 -4.44
N ARG A 216 12.98 6.11 -5.37
CA ARG A 216 14.41 6.36 -5.12
C ARG A 216 14.69 7.84 -4.84
N ARG A 217 14.01 8.75 -5.53
CA ARG A 217 14.10 10.20 -5.26
C ARG A 217 13.51 10.55 -3.90
N ALA A 218 12.38 9.95 -3.53
CA ALA A 218 11.76 10.13 -2.21
C ALA A 218 12.69 9.62 -1.09
N GLU A 219 13.35 8.47 -1.28
CA GLU A 219 14.37 7.96 -0.35
C GLU A 219 15.56 8.93 -0.24
N ALA A 220 16.07 9.47 -1.36
CA ALA A 220 17.22 10.37 -1.37
C ALA A 220 16.99 11.69 -0.60
N ILE A 221 15.72 12.11 -0.45
CA ILE A 221 15.34 13.31 0.32
C ILE A 221 14.83 12.97 1.73
N GLY A 222 15.00 11.73 2.20
CA GLY A 222 14.56 11.31 3.54
C GLY A 222 13.04 11.23 3.71
N TYR A 223 12.30 10.95 2.64
CA TYR A 223 10.84 10.77 2.66
C TYR A 223 10.09 11.99 3.21
N ALA A 224 10.54 13.19 2.81
CA ALA A 224 9.97 14.46 3.23
C ALA A 224 8.46 14.53 2.91
N TYR A 225 7.63 14.91 3.89
CA TYR A 225 6.19 15.04 3.67
C TYR A 225 5.91 16.13 2.61
N PRO A 226 4.99 15.91 1.64
CA PRO A 226 3.97 14.85 1.54
C PRO A 226 4.36 13.59 0.74
N THR A 227 5.65 13.37 0.41
CA THR A 227 6.06 12.25 -0.48
C THR A 227 5.75 10.85 0.04
N ARG A 228 5.49 10.69 1.34
CA ARG A 228 5.20 9.39 1.97
C ARG A 228 3.97 8.71 1.37
N ASP A 229 2.95 9.48 0.99
CA ASP A 229 1.72 8.93 0.40
C ASP A 229 2.01 8.23 -0.93
N ILE A 230 2.52 8.98 -1.91
CA ILE A 230 2.84 8.45 -3.23
C ILE A 230 3.91 7.36 -3.17
N PHE A 231 4.81 7.42 -2.19
CA PHE A 231 5.81 6.38 -1.97
C PHE A 231 5.19 5.03 -1.60
N MET A 232 4.23 5.02 -0.67
CA MET A 232 3.50 3.81 -0.28
C MET A 232 2.56 3.33 -1.39
N GLU A 233 1.92 4.26 -2.09
CA GLU A 233 1.03 3.96 -3.22
C GLU A 233 1.79 3.25 -4.36
N ASN A 234 3.00 3.73 -4.70
CA ASN A 234 3.87 3.08 -5.68
C ASN A 234 4.25 1.66 -5.27
N ILE A 235 4.59 1.43 -3.98
CA ILE A 235 4.90 0.08 -3.46
C ILE A 235 3.68 -0.83 -3.55
N MET A 236 2.50 -0.33 -3.18
CA MET A 236 1.25 -1.07 -3.29
C MET A 236 0.99 -1.50 -4.73
N PHE A 237 0.89 -0.55 -5.67
CA PHE A 237 0.48 -0.88 -7.04
C PHE A 237 1.53 -1.68 -7.81
N CYS A 238 2.82 -1.33 -7.72
CA CYS A 238 3.85 -2.11 -8.40
C CYS A 238 4.09 -3.47 -7.76
N GLY A 239 3.88 -3.59 -6.45
CA GLY A 239 3.81 -4.87 -5.78
C GLY A 239 2.73 -5.77 -6.37
N MET A 240 1.51 -5.23 -6.54
CA MET A 240 0.41 -5.94 -7.22
C MET A 240 0.71 -6.26 -8.69
N GLY A 241 1.50 -5.42 -9.36
CA GLY A 241 2.01 -5.67 -10.72
C GLY A 241 3.13 -6.71 -10.80
N GLY A 242 3.59 -7.29 -9.68
CA GLY A 242 4.63 -8.32 -9.63
C GLY A 242 6.07 -7.82 -9.46
N PHE A 243 6.27 -6.53 -9.16
CA PHE A 243 7.61 -5.93 -9.05
C PHE A 243 8.14 -6.05 -7.62
N LEU A 244 8.82 -7.17 -7.34
CA LEU A 244 9.33 -7.48 -6.01
C LEU A 244 10.43 -6.52 -5.52
N ASP A 245 11.08 -5.79 -6.43
CA ASP A 245 12.12 -4.80 -6.13
C ASP A 245 11.66 -3.65 -5.23
N PHE A 246 10.34 -3.43 -5.13
CA PHE A 246 9.73 -2.45 -4.23
C PHE A 246 9.74 -2.89 -2.76
N TYR A 247 9.88 -4.19 -2.47
CA TYR A 247 9.84 -4.72 -1.11
C TYR A 247 11.22 -4.71 -0.44
N LYS A 248 11.83 -3.53 -0.36
CA LYS A 248 13.14 -3.34 0.32
C LYS A 248 12.96 -3.26 1.83
N LEU A 249 13.81 -3.94 2.60
CA LEU A 249 13.75 -3.94 4.07
C LEU A 249 13.86 -2.52 4.67
N ARG A 250 14.74 -1.70 4.13
CA ARG A 250 14.88 -0.27 4.50
C ARG A 250 13.61 0.56 4.27
N TRP A 251 12.82 0.22 3.24
CA TRP A 251 11.57 0.91 2.93
C TRP A 251 10.46 0.43 3.87
N LEU A 252 10.46 -0.86 4.22
CA LEU A 252 9.59 -1.38 5.29
C LEU A 252 9.85 -0.68 6.62
N GLU A 253 11.11 -0.57 7.03
CA GLU A 253 11.51 0.12 8.26
C GLU A 253 11.02 1.58 8.27
N ALA A 254 11.22 2.29 7.16
CA ALA A 254 10.71 3.65 7.01
C ALA A 254 9.18 3.71 7.15
N ILE A 255 8.43 2.86 6.44
CA ILE A 255 6.96 2.82 6.53
C ILE A 255 6.52 2.54 7.97
N LEU A 256 7.05 1.50 8.62
CA LEU A 256 6.69 1.16 10.01
C LEU A 256 6.92 2.33 10.97
N SER A 257 7.98 3.12 10.76
CA SER A 257 8.29 4.30 11.58
C SER A 257 7.30 5.46 11.40
N TRP A 258 6.52 5.49 10.30
CA TRP A 258 5.56 6.56 10.03
C TRP A 258 4.21 6.33 10.69
N GLN A 259 3.95 5.14 11.24
CA GLN A 259 2.70 4.86 11.92
C GLN A 259 2.62 5.62 13.25
N LYS A 260 1.52 6.31 13.48
CA LYS A 260 1.27 6.93 14.77
C LYS A 260 1.01 5.87 15.82
N ALA A 261 1.80 5.87 16.90
CA ALA A 261 1.81 4.80 17.88
C ALA A 261 0.49 4.69 18.66
N GLN A 262 -0.20 5.81 18.93
CA GLN A 262 -1.44 5.85 19.70
C GLN A 262 -2.66 5.55 18.83
N GLU A 263 -2.77 6.24 17.69
CA GLU A 263 -3.94 6.17 16.81
C GLU A 263 -3.88 4.93 15.89
N GLY A 264 -2.69 4.39 15.62
CA GLY A 264 -2.50 3.28 14.71
C GLY A 264 -2.61 3.63 13.22
N CYS A 265 -2.82 4.90 12.90
CA CYS A 265 -3.01 5.41 11.55
C CYS A 265 -1.69 5.89 10.91
N PHE A 266 -1.79 6.27 9.63
CA PHE A 266 -0.75 6.98 8.90
C PHE A 266 -1.31 8.33 8.41
N GLY A 267 -0.44 9.33 8.29
CA GLY A 267 -0.83 10.66 7.86
C GLY A 267 0.25 11.69 8.07
N LYS A 268 -0.15 12.89 8.52
CA LYS A 268 0.78 14.00 8.74
C LYS A 268 1.73 13.68 9.91
N PRO A 269 3.05 13.91 9.75
CA PRO A 269 4.02 13.77 10.84
C PRO A 269 3.68 14.68 12.02
N ASP A 270 4.11 14.31 13.22
CA ASP A 270 3.98 15.18 14.39
C ASP A 270 4.87 16.42 14.24
N VAL A 271 4.49 17.52 14.90
CA VAL A 271 5.10 18.86 14.75
C VAL A 271 6.63 18.85 14.93
N LYS A 272 7.17 17.92 15.73
CA LYS A 272 8.62 17.74 15.95
C LYS A 272 9.38 17.25 14.70
N ASP A 273 8.72 16.49 13.83
CA ASP A 273 9.28 15.99 12.56
C ASP A 273 9.02 16.95 11.37
N GLU A 274 8.17 17.96 11.60
CA GLU A 274 7.73 18.92 10.59
C GLU A 274 8.79 20.01 10.33
N GLU A 275 9.60 20.39 11.32
CA GLU A 275 10.68 21.38 11.17
C GLU A 275 11.83 20.89 10.27
N LEU A 276 12.15 19.58 10.33
CA LEU A 276 13.12 18.96 9.42
C LEU A 276 12.59 18.89 7.97
N SER A 277 11.27 18.70 7.82
CA SER A 277 10.60 18.61 6.52
C SER A 277 10.51 19.98 5.81
N LYS A 278 10.30 21.07 6.56
CA LYS A 278 10.20 22.44 6.00
C LYS A 278 11.51 22.95 5.39
N ALA A 279 12.67 22.51 5.88
CA ALA A 279 13.97 22.89 5.31
C ALA A 279 14.20 22.29 3.90
N ILE A 280 13.56 21.16 3.58
CA ILE A 280 13.70 20.44 2.30
C ILE A 280 12.63 20.91 1.29
N GLN A 281 11.50 21.45 1.77
CA GLN A 281 10.32 21.79 0.98
C GLN A 281 10.52 22.99 0.03
N TYR A 282 11.56 23.80 0.21
CA TYR A 282 11.84 24.99 -0.62
C TYR A 282 12.28 24.65 -2.06
N GLN A 283 12.50 23.37 -2.39
CA GLN A 283 12.96 22.92 -3.72
C GLN A 283 11.91 22.16 -4.56
N GLN A 284 10.67 21.94 -4.10
CA GLN A 284 9.76 21.00 -4.76
C GLN A 284 8.41 21.62 -5.15
N HIS A 285 8.34 22.09 -6.39
CA HIS A 285 7.10 22.54 -7.05
C HIS A 285 6.24 21.41 -7.64
N PHE A 286 6.47 20.14 -7.29
CA PHE A 286 5.92 18.99 -8.02
C PHE A 286 4.77 18.21 -7.34
N LEU A 287 4.34 18.57 -6.14
CA LEU A 287 3.36 17.79 -5.36
C LEU A 287 2.12 18.57 -4.93
N ARG A 288 1.80 19.67 -5.62
CA ARG A 288 0.71 20.57 -5.25
C ARG A 288 -0.67 20.12 -5.74
N ARG A 289 -0.86 18.82 -5.97
CA ARG A 289 -2.21 18.28 -6.26
C ARG A 289 -2.83 17.86 -4.94
N VAL A 290 -3.78 18.65 -4.46
CA VAL A 290 -4.66 18.28 -3.35
C VAL A 290 -5.59 17.19 -3.88
N LYS A 291 -5.49 15.98 -3.33
CA LYS A 291 -6.43 14.92 -3.62
C LYS A 291 -7.82 15.38 -3.18
N ARG A 292 -8.80 15.37 -4.09
CA ARG A 292 -10.11 16.01 -3.84
C ARG A 292 -10.91 15.35 -2.72
N ARG A 293 -10.55 14.12 -2.34
CA ARG A 293 -11.29 13.32 -1.34
C ARG A 293 -10.42 12.83 -0.19
N GLU A 294 -9.18 13.32 0.00
CA GLU A 294 -8.39 12.92 1.16
C GLU A 294 -9.12 13.33 2.46
N LYS A 295 -9.43 12.36 3.31
CA LYS A 295 -10.00 12.62 4.63
C LYS A 295 -8.88 12.63 5.67
N GLN A 296 -8.43 13.83 6.00
CA GLN A 296 -7.49 14.09 7.09
C GLN A 296 -8.25 14.48 8.36
N PHE A 297 -7.83 13.93 9.48
CA PHE A 297 -8.40 14.18 10.80
C PHE A 297 -7.55 15.16 11.61
N THR A 298 -8.11 15.72 12.67
CA THR A 298 -7.45 16.71 13.55
C THR A 298 -6.28 16.13 14.35
N ASP A 299 -6.23 14.80 14.52
CA ASP A 299 -5.13 14.04 15.11
C ASP A 299 -3.96 13.80 14.12
N GLY A 300 -4.09 14.30 12.89
CA GLY A 300 -3.12 14.13 11.81
C GLY A 300 -3.22 12.81 11.06
N CYS A 301 -4.19 11.94 11.41
CA CYS A 301 -4.48 10.73 10.65
C CYS A 301 -5.06 11.04 9.26
N SER A 302 -4.82 10.17 8.29
CA SER A 302 -5.45 10.22 6.97
C SER A 302 -5.96 8.81 6.59
N THR A 303 -7.23 8.74 6.17
CA THR A 303 -7.82 7.46 5.74
C THR A 303 -7.07 6.88 4.54
N HIS A 304 -6.73 7.74 3.57
CA HIS A 304 -6.02 7.35 2.36
C HIS A 304 -4.60 6.88 2.64
N ASN A 305 -3.81 7.67 3.40
CA ASN A 305 -2.46 7.27 3.79
C ASN A 305 -2.45 5.95 4.56
N THR A 306 -3.44 5.76 5.44
CA THR A 306 -3.56 4.49 6.19
C THR A 306 -3.89 3.34 5.25
N ALA A 307 -4.81 3.53 4.30
CA ALA A 307 -5.17 2.52 3.31
C ALA A 307 -3.99 2.12 2.40
N THR A 308 -3.22 3.10 1.90
CA THR A 308 -2.03 2.83 1.07
C THR A 308 -0.93 2.14 1.89
N ALA A 309 -0.70 2.59 3.13
CA ALA A 309 0.27 1.96 4.03
C ALA A 309 -0.05 0.49 4.31
N VAL A 310 -1.29 0.17 4.67
CA VAL A 310 -1.66 -1.20 5.03
C VAL A 310 -1.61 -2.15 3.84
N ALA A 311 -1.96 -1.69 2.64
CA ALA A 311 -1.84 -2.49 1.41
C ALA A 311 -0.38 -2.73 1.00
N ALA A 312 0.50 -1.73 1.19
CA ALA A 312 1.93 -1.90 1.00
C ALA A 312 2.53 -2.88 2.01
N LEU A 313 2.19 -2.74 3.30
CA LEU A 313 2.61 -3.63 4.39
C LEU A 313 2.10 -5.06 4.20
N GLY A 314 0.85 -5.25 3.76
CA GLY A 314 0.33 -6.57 3.39
C GLY A 314 1.10 -7.20 2.23
N GLY A 315 1.58 -6.38 1.28
CA GLY A 315 2.49 -6.83 0.22
C GLY A 315 3.83 -7.33 0.75
N PHE A 316 4.41 -6.66 1.76
CA PHE A 316 5.61 -7.16 2.43
C PHE A 316 5.37 -8.53 3.10
N LEU A 317 4.22 -8.74 3.75
CA LEU A 317 3.86 -10.06 4.29
C LEU A 317 3.72 -11.11 3.20
N TYR A 318 3.08 -10.76 2.08
CA TYR A 318 2.92 -11.64 0.93
C TYR A 318 4.27 -12.14 0.40
N VAL A 319 5.22 -11.23 0.20
CA VAL A 319 6.57 -11.59 -0.26
C VAL A 319 7.32 -12.44 0.76
N LEU A 320 7.17 -12.16 2.05
CA LEU A 320 7.75 -13.01 3.10
C LEU A 320 7.19 -14.43 3.09
N ALA A 321 5.97 -14.62 2.58
CA ALA A 321 5.33 -15.92 2.46
C ALA A 321 5.76 -16.69 1.21
N GLU A 322 5.95 -16.01 0.07
CA GLU A 322 6.37 -16.66 -1.19
C GLU A 322 7.83 -17.12 -1.19
N TYR A 323 8.71 -16.52 -0.37
CA TYR A 323 10.09 -16.97 -0.23
C TYR A 323 10.23 -17.84 1.03
N PRO A 324 10.14 -19.19 0.93
CA PRO A 324 10.44 -20.07 2.06
C PRO A 324 11.91 -19.91 2.52
N PRO A 325 12.26 -20.27 3.77
CA PRO A 325 13.65 -20.34 4.20
C PRO A 325 14.45 -21.25 3.26
N ALA A 326 15.72 -20.91 2.98
CA ALA A 326 16.60 -21.66 2.09
C ALA A 326 16.95 -23.11 2.54
N ASN A 327 16.21 -23.67 3.49
CA ASN A 327 16.44 -25.00 4.07
C ASN A 327 15.33 -25.98 3.68
N ALA A 328 15.07 -26.15 2.39
CA ALA A 328 14.21 -27.22 1.87
C ALA A 328 14.69 -27.79 0.52
N ALA A 329 16.00 -27.83 0.28
CA ALA A 329 16.57 -28.75 -0.71
C ALA A 329 18.00 -29.14 -0.32
N PRO A 330 18.35 -30.44 -0.27
CA PRO A 330 19.74 -30.88 -0.16
C PRO A 330 20.50 -30.42 -1.41
N GLN A 331 21.69 -29.84 -1.23
CA GLN A 331 22.63 -29.67 -2.34
C GLN A 331 22.84 -31.01 -3.05
N PRO A 332 22.91 -31.06 -4.40
CA PRO A 332 23.29 -32.29 -5.07
C PRO A 332 24.73 -32.63 -4.68
N SER A 333 24.90 -33.73 -3.97
CA SER A 333 26.20 -34.33 -3.69
C SER A 333 26.95 -34.51 -5.01
N THR A 334 28.06 -33.81 -5.16
CA THR A 334 29.04 -34.06 -6.22
C THR A 334 29.44 -35.53 -6.18
N LEU A 335 29.01 -36.31 -7.17
CA LEU A 335 29.47 -37.67 -7.40
C LEU A 335 30.96 -37.61 -7.75
N SER A 336 31.80 -38.15 -6.87
CA SER A 336 33.20 -38.46 -7.17
C SER A 336 33.29 -39.46 -8.33
N PRO A 337 34.26 -39.34 -9.24
CA PRO A 337 34.40 -40.26 -10.37
C PRO A 337 34.87 -41.65 -9.89
N PRO A 338 34.47 -42.73 -10.57
CA PRO A 338 34.87 -44.08 -10.19
C PRO A 338 36.36 -44.30 -10.52
N SER A 339 37.07 -44.88 -9.56
CA SER A 339 38.41 -45.44 -9.72
C SER A 339 38.39 -46.61 -10.70
N SER A 340 39.08 -46.47 -11.83
CA SER A 340 39.35 -47.54 -12.78
C SER A 340 40.48 -48.43 -12.28
N HIS A 341 40.20 -49.73 -12.12
CA HIS A 341 41.17 -50.82 -12.21
C HIS A 341 41.28 -51.29 -13.66
#